data_AF-A0A6L6GB56-F1
#
_entry.id   AF-A0A6L6GB56-F1
#
_cell.length_a   1.000
_cell.length_b   1.000
_cell.length_c   1.000
_cell.angle_alpha   90.00
_cell.angle_beta   90.00
_cell.angle_gamma   90.00
#
_symmetry.space_group_name_H-M   'P 1'
#
loop_
_entity.id
_entity.type
_entity.pdbx_description
1 polymer ?
#
loop_
_entity_poly.entity_id
_entity_poly.type
_entity_poly.pdbx_seq_one_letter_code
_entity_poly.pdbx_strand_id
1 'polypeptide(L)'
;MQITISKDSLSTEKHPSEWVTHPDGGDYLIAGINRPSFQYMQDSHQQKERMVRESGALITDDFVEQSNRVFSGIVGKYLVLGWRDIPAKIEYSAQMAHDLLAYGKSPEDDEYGMKLGLWVITQAQRIQIEADRKKSEILGKSLNSTDGQKNQDVLPTTKKRSTKSSEKK
;
A
#
# COMPACT_ATOMS: atom_id res chain seq x y z
N MET A 1 -37.96 -4.46 16.33
CA MET A 1 -36.77 -3.68 15.98
C MET A 1 -36.37 -4.04 14.56
N GLN A 2 -36.53 -3.11 13.61
CA GLN A 2 -36.08 -3.31 12.23
C GLN A 2 -34.65 -2.78 12.13
N ILE A 3 -33.71 -3.65 11.76
CA ILE A 3 -32.33 -3.26 11.48
C ILE A 3 -32.25 -2.95 10.00
N THR A 4 -32.14 -1.66 9.68
CA THR A 4 -31.89 -1.21 8.32
C THR A 4 -30.38 -1.22 8.10
N ILE A 5 -29.89 -2.12 7.25
CA ILE A 5 -28.49 -2.10 6.81
C ILE A 5 -28.40 -0.99 5.76
N SER A 6 -27.92 0.18 6.17
CA SER A 6 -27.51 1.22 5.22
C SER A 6 -26.40 0.64 4.36
N LYS A 7 -26.71 0.40 3.09
CA LYS A 7 -25.71 0.15 2.05
C LYS A 7 -25.06 1.47 1.68
N ASP A 8 -24.56 2.20 2.67
CA ASP A 8 -23.55 3.21 2.42
C ASP A 8 -22.35 2.43 1.93
N SER A 9 -22.10 2.51 0.63
CA SER A 9 -20.84 2.10 0.05
C SER A 9 -19.77 2.82 0.83
N LEU A 10 -19.14 2.10 1.78
CA LEU A 10 -17.85 2.46 2.35
C LEU A 10 -17.06 3.06 1.20
N SER A 11 -16.74 4.35 1.34
CA SER A 11 -15.85 5.11 0.47
C SER A 11 -14.91 4.13 -0.22
N THR A 12 -14.96 4.06 -1.56
CA THR A 12 -13.98 3.31 -2.32
C THR A 12 -12.64 4.02 -2.11
N GLU A 13 -12.02 3.78 -0.96
CA GLU A 13 -10.66 4.21 -0.68
C GLU A 13 -9.83 3.64 -1.83
N LYS A 14 -9.40 4.55 -2.71
CA LYS A 14 -8.47 4.22 -3.78
C LYS A 14 -7.14 3.91 -3.10
N HIS A 15 -6.97 2.65 -2.71
CA HIS A 15 -5.70 2.15 -2.26
C HIS A 15 -4.72 2.19 -3.45
N PRO A 16 -3.44 2.54 -3.21
CA PRO A 16 -2.44 2.42 -4.25
C PRO A 16 -2.42 0.98 -4.76
N SER A 17 -2.51 0.80 -6.06
CA SER A 17 -2.51 -0.52 -6.69
C SER A 17 -1.92 -0.46 -8.09
N GLU A 18 -1.31 -1.56 -8.52
CA GLU A 18 -0.61 -1.66 -9.78
C GLU A 18 -0.79 -3.06 -10.37
N TRP A 19 -0.96 -3.15 -11.68
CA TRP A 19 -0.85 -4.43 -12.40
C TRP A 19 0.63 -4.78 -12.54
N VAL A 20 1.03 -5.93 -12.01
CA VAL A 20 2.42 -6.40 -12.03
C VAL A 20 2.48 -7.79 -12.65
N THR A 21 3.35 -7.95 -13.64
CA THR A 21 3.60 -9.24 -14.30
C THR A 21 4.50 -10.11 -13.44
N HIS A 22 4.08 -11.34 -13.19
CA HIS A 22 4.89 -12.34 -12.48
C HIS A 22 5.93 -12.96 -13.44
N PRO A 23 7.15 -13.29 -12.97
CA PRO A 23 8.19 -13.92 -13.81
C PRO A 23 7.73 -15.23 -14.48
N ASP A 24 6.90 -16.01 -13.78
CA ASP A 24 6.36 -17.28 -14.30
C ASP A 24 5.11 -17.08 -15.19
N GLY A 25 4.76 -15.83 -15.49
CA GLY A 25 3.60 -15.45 -16.29
C GLY A 25 2.38 -15.07 -15.45
N GLY A 26 1.46 -14.35 -16.12
CA GLY A 26 0.26 -13.80 -15.50
C GLY A 26 0.48 -12.41 -14.91
N ASP A 27 -0.58 -11.61 -14.97
CA ASP A 27 -0.61 -10.26 -14.42
C ASP A 27 -1.50 -10.23 -13.18
N TYR A 28 -1.00 -9.61 -12.11
CA TYR A 28 -1.68 -9.50 -10.83
C TYR A 28 -1.92 -8.03 -10.51
N LEU A 29 -3.16 -7.65 -10.19
CA LEU A 29 -3.46 -6.35 -9.63
C LEU A 29 -3.16 -6.40 -8.12
N ILE A 30 -2.08 -5.78 -7.71
CA ILE A 30 -1.57 -5.83 -6.34
C ILE A 30 -1.84 -4.49 -5.64
N ALA A 31 -2.37 -4.54 -4.42
CA ALA A 31 -2.54 -3.39 -3.54
C ALA A 31 -1.27 -3.06 -2.76
N GLY A 32 -1.09 -1.81 -2.38
CA GLY A 32 -0.05 -1.39 -1.46
C GLY A 32 -0.20 -2.02 -0.08
N ILE A 33 0.93 -2.25 0.60
CA ILE A 33 1.00 -2.99 1.86
C ILE A 33 0.16 -2.33 2.99
N ASN A 34 -0.07 -1.01 2.95
CA ASN A 34 -0.82 -0.30 4.00
C ASN A 34 -2.35 -0.39 3.85
N ARG A 35 -2.87 -1.31 3.02
CA ARG A 35 -4.32 -1.52 2.91
C ARG A 35 -4.91 -1.89 4.29
N PRO A 36 -5.91 -1.17 4.82
CA PRO A 36 -6.39 -1.36 6.19
C PRO A 36 -6.84 -2.80 6.52
N SER A 37 -7.52 -3.45 5.58
CA SER A 37 -7.97 -4.84 5.76
C SER A 37 -6.81 -5.83 5.82
N PHE A 38 -5.74 -5.62 5.06
CA PHE A 38 -4.54 -6.43 5.15
C PHE A 38 -3.81 -6.17 6.48
N GLN A 39 -3.61 -4.91 6.86
CA GLN A 39 -2.96 -4.53 8.12
C GLN A 39 -3.65 -5.17 9.33
N TYR A 40 -4.98 -5.05 9.41
CA TYR A 40 -5.76 -5.66 10.48
C TYR A 40 -5.57 -7.18 10.56
N MET A 41 -5.60 -7.86 9.41
CA MET A 41 -5.47 -9.32 9.36
C MET A 41 -4.05 -9.80 9.64
N GLN A 42 -3.05 -9.05 9.17
CA GLN A 42 -1.64 -9.29 9.50
C GLN A 42 -1.42 -9.14 11.01
N ASP A 43 -1.90 -8.07 11.62
CA ASP A 43 -1.76 -7.84 13.07
C ASP A 43 -2.46 -8.94 13.88
N SER A 44 -3.67 -9.32 13.48
CA SER A 44 -4.41 -10.43 14.11
C SER A 44 -3.65 -11.75 14.00
N HIS A 45 -3.06 -12.04 12.84
CA HIS A 45 -2.23 -13.23 12.65
C HIS A 45 -0.99 -13.20 13.56
N GLN A 46 -0.26 -12.08 13.57
CA GLN A 46 0.93 -11.92 14.42
C GLN A 46 0.61 -12.01 15.91
N GLN A 47 -0.55 -11.52 16.34
CA GLN A 47 -1.01 -11.67 17.73
C GLN A 47 -1.22 -13.14 18.09
N LYS A 48 -1.88 -13.92 17.23
CA LYS A 48 -2.07 -15.36 17.44
C LYS A 48 -0.74 -16.10 17.51
N GLU A 49 0.19 -15.78 16.62
CA GLU A 49 1.55 -16.32 16.63
C GLU A 49 2.28 -16.03 17.95
N ARG A 50 2.18 -14.80 18.47
CA ARG A 50 2.74 -14.44 19.76
C ARG A 50 2.12 -15.23 20.91
N MET A 51 0.79 -15.37 20.93
CA MET A 51 0.10 -16.14 21.96
C MET A 51 0.55 -17.61 21.96
N VAL A 52 0.75 -18.23 20.79
CA VAL A 52 1.26 -19.61 20.71
C VAL A 52 2.67 -19.69 21.29
N ARG A 53 3.57 -18.76 20.93
CA ARG A 53 4.94 -18.71 21.47
C ARG A 53 4.97 -18.53 22.99
N GLU A 54 4.06 -17.72 23.53
CA GLU A 54 3.96 -17.44 24.97
C GLU A 54 3.24 -18.57 25.74
N SER A 55 2.47 -19.43 25.07
CA SER A 55 1.72 -20.52 25.70
C SER A 55 2.57 -21.68 26.21
N GLY A 56 3.85 -21.75 25.83
CA GLY A 56 4.72 -22.90 26.10
C GLY A 56 4.42 -24.13 25.23
N ALA A 57 3.56 -23.99 24.21
CA ALA A 57 3.36 -25.03 23.20
C ALA A 57 4.65 -25.32 22.42
N LEU A 58 4.85 -26.59 22.04
CA LEU A 58 5.97 -26.98 21.19
C LEU A 58 5.74 -26.43 19.78
N ILE A 59 6.71 -25.67 19.28
CA ILE A 59 6.72 -25.16 17.90
C ILE A 59 7.37 -26.24 17.02
N THR A 60 6.57 -26.86 16.15
CA THR A 60 7.01 -27.90 15.20
C THR A 60 7.14 -27.35 13.78
N ASP A 61 7.80 -28.09 12.90
CA ASP A 61 7.89 -27.72 11.48
C ASP A 61 6.50 -27.62 10.84
N ASP A 62 5.59 -28.55 11.16
CA ASP A 62 4.19 -28.52 10.70
C ASP A 62 3.47 -27.23 11.14
N PHE A 63 3.73 -26.75 12.36
CA PHE A 63 3.16 -25.49 12.83
C PHE A 63 3.68 -24.31 12.02
N VAL A 64 5.00 -24.27 11.76
CA VAL A 64 5.62 -23.20 10.96
C VAL A 64 5.08 -23.21 9.54
N GLU A 65 4.96 -24.38 8.91
CA GLU A 65 4.39 -24.52 7.57
C GLU A 65 2.93 -24.03 7.55
N GLN A 66 2.11 -24.47 8.50
CA GLN A 66 0.71 -24.06 8.57
C GLN A 66 0.58 -22.54 8.80
N SER A 67 1.43 -21.95 9.64
CA SER A 67 1.48 -20.50 9.86
C SER A 67 1.83 -19.75 8.56
N ASN A 68 2.84 -20.22 7.82
CA ASN A 68 3.24 -19.64 6.54
C ASN A 68 2.13 -19.74 5.49
N ARG A 69 1.38 -20.86 5.46
CA ARG A 69 0.22 -21.03 4.58
C ARG A 69 -0.90 -20.05 4.93
N VAL A 70 -1.23 -19.91 6.22
CA VAL A 70 -2.25 -18.94 6.68
C VAL A 70 -1.84 -17.52 6.31
N PHE A 71 -0.59 -17.14 6.54
CA PHE A 71 -0.09 -15.82 6.19
C PHE A 71 -0.13 -15.57 4.68
N SER A 72 0.30 -16.54 3.87
CA SER A 72 0.24 -16.44 2.40
C SER A 72 -1.20 -16.32 1.89
N GLY A 73 -2.15 -17.03 2.53
CA GLY A 73 -3.57 -16.86 2.25
C GLY A 73 -4.10 -15.46 2.57
N ILE A 74 -3.66 -14.85 3.68
CA ILE A 74 -3.98 -13.45 4.03
C ILE A 74 -3.45 -12.49 2.95
N VAL A 75 -2.21 -12.71 2.48
CA VAL A 75 -1.63 -11.95 1.39
C VAL A 75 -2.50 -12.04 0.13
N GLY A 76 -2.87 -13.26 -0.29
CA GLY A 76 -3.71 -13.45 -1.47
C GLY A 76 -5.07 -12.78 -1.34
N LYS A 77 -5.75 -12.97 -0.21
CA LYS A 77 -7.10 -12.43 -0.01
C LYS A 77 -7.17 -10.90 0.01
N TYR A 78 -6.14 -10.26 0.57
CA TYR A 78 -6.17 -8.84 0.89
C TYR A 78 -5.21 -7.98 0.08
N LEU A 79 -4.21 -8.53 -0.59
CA LEU A 79 -3.30 -7.74 -1.43
C LEU A 79 -3.49 -8.01 -2.91
N VAL A 80 -3.99 -9.19 -3.32
CA VAL A 80 -4.37 -9.43 -4.72
C VAL A 80 -5.81 -8.96 -4.92
N LEU A 81 -6.01 -8.01 -5.82
CA LEU A 81 -7.32 -7.41 -6.14
C LEU A 81 -7.89 -7.91 -7.47
N GLY A 82 -7.07 -8.62 -8.26
CA GLY A 82 -7.44 -9.18 -9.55
C GLY A 82 -6.24 -9.90 -10.18
N TRP A 83 -6.51 -10.76 -11.16
CA TRP A 83 -5.47 -11.33 -12.01
C TRP A 83 -5.97 -11.56 -13.43
N ARG A 84 -5.03 -11.71 -14.37
CA ARG A 84 -5.27 -12.05 -15.77
C ARG A 84 -4.15 -12.96 -16.25
N ASP A 85 -4.49 -13.87 -17.17
CA ASP A 85 -3.52 -14.72 -17.87
C ASP A 85 -2.61 -15.54 -16.94
N ILE A 86 -3.09 -15.90 -15.75
CA ILE A 86 -2.31 -16.69 -14.79
C ILE A 86 -2.22 -18.16 -15.23
N PRO A 87 -1.10 -18.85 -14.93
CA PRO A 87 -0.89 -20.24 -15.34
C PRO A 87 -2.00 -21.21 -14.89
N ALA A 88 -2.61 -20.95 -13.73
CA ALA A 88 -3.65 -21.80 -13.16
C ALA A 88 -4.99 -21.77 -13.92
N LYS A 89 -5.22 -20.81 -14.84
CA LYS A 89 -6.46 -20.65 -15.63
C LYS A 89 -7.75 -20.64 -14.79
N ILE A 90 -7.68 -20.11 -13.56
CA ILE A 90 -8.82 -19.96 -12.65
C ILE A 90 -9.36 -18.53 -12.69
N GLU A 91 -10.68 -18.39 -12.55
CA GLU A 91 -11.29 -17.07 -12.41
C GLU A 91 -10.90 -16.41 -11.09
N TYR A 92 -10.72 -15.10 -11.14
CA TYR A 92 -10.37 -14.35 -9.95
C TYR A 92 -11.56 -14.27 -8.98
N SER A 93 -11.29 -14.62 -7.74
CA SER A 93 -12.03 -14.14 -6.58
C SER A 93 -11.06 -13.99 -5.41
N ALA A 94 -11.41 -13.16 -4.42
CA ALA A 94 -10.57 -13.01 -3.23
C ALA A 94 -10.34 -14.35 -2.50
N GLN A 95 -11.29 -15.28 -2.57
CA GLN A 95 -11.14 -16.61 -1.99
C GLN A 95 -10.22 -17.49 -2.84
N MET A 96 -10.32 -17.44 -4.17
CA MET A 96 -9.36 -18.15 -5.02
C MET A 96 -7.94 -17.60 -4.86
N ALA A 97 -7.78 -16.29 -4.64
CA ALA A 97 -6.47 -15.72 -4.36
C ALA A 97 -5.90 -16.17 -3.02
N HIS A 98 -6.75 -16.28 -2.00
CA HIS A 98 -6.37 -16.92 -0.73
C HIS A 98 -5.88 -18.35 -0.97
N ASP A 99 -6.68 -19.17 -1.66
CA ASP A 99 -6.40 -20.60 -1.81
C ASP A 99 -5.17 -20.85 -2.70
N LEU A 100 -5.00 -20.05 -3.76
CA LEU A 100 -3.82 -20.10 -4.62
C LEU A 100 -2.53 -19.80 -3.85
N LEU A 101 -2.53 -18.78 -2.99
CA LEU A 101 -1.31 -18.41 -2.26
C LEU A 101 -1.08 -19.32 -1.04
N ALA A 102 -2.12 -19.88 -0.43
CA ALA A 102 -1.97 -20.80 0.71
C ALA A 102 -1.61 -22.23 0.29
N TYR A 103 -2.16 -22.70 -0.84
CA TYR A 103 -2.13 -24.12 -1.23
C TYR A 103 -1.74 -24.36 -2.69
N GLY A 104 -1.47 -23.30 -3.46
CA GLY A 104 -1.04 -23.43 -4.86
C GLY A 104 0.27 -24.21 -4.96
N LYS A 105 0.30 -25.11 -5.93
CA LYS A 105 1.45 -25.95 -6.27
C LYS A 105 1.68 -25.92 -7.76
N SER A 106 2.93 -26.08 -8.18
CA SER A 106 3.30 -26.36 -9.56
C SER A 106 3.96 -27.73 -9.65
N PRO A 107 4.03 -28.36 -10.84
CA PRO A 107 4.72 -29.64 -11.02
C PRO A 107 6.18 -29.64 -10.54
N GLU A 108 6.83 -28.48 -10.55
CA GLU A 108 8.24 -28.30 -10.18
C GLU A 108 8.42 -27.70 -8.77
N ASP A 109 7.33 -27.28 -8.11
CA ASP A 109 7.39 -26.51 -6.88
C ASP A 109 6.15 -26.69 -5.99
N ASP A 110 6.30 -27.50 -4.95
CA ASP A 110 5.27 -27.76 -3.92
C ASP A 110 4.96 -26.53 -3.04
N GLU A 111 5.82 -25.51 -3.07
CA GLU A 111 5.69 -24.28 -2.28
C GLU A 111 5.34 -23.06 -3.15
N TYR A 112 4.94 -23.29 -4.40
CA TYR A 112 4.63 -22.24 -5.38
C TYR A 112 3.75 -21.13 -4.81
N GLY A 113 2.63 -21.49 -4.15
CA GLY A 113 1.70 -20.52 -3.58
C GLY A 113 2.35 -19.61 -2.53
N MET A 114 3.18 -20.17 -1.65
CA MET A 114 3.86 -19.41 -0.60
C MET A 114 4.93 -18.49 -1.17
N LYS A 115 5.68 -18.94 -2.19
CA LYS A 115 6.65 -18.10 -2.92
C LYS A 115 5.97 -16.98 -3.69
N LEU A 116 4.82 -17.26 -4.31
CA LEU A 116 3.97 -16.24 -4.93
C LEU A 116 3.51 -15.22 -3.89
N GLY A 117 3.12 -15.67 -2.68
CA GLY A 117 2.80 -14.79 -1.55
C GLY A 117 3.95 -13.85 -1.16
N LEU A 118 5.17 -14.37 -1.06
CA LEU A 118 6.35 -13.55 -0.78
C LEU A 118 6.62 -12.50 -1.87
N TRP A 119 6.44 -12.89 -3.13
CA TRP A 119 6.53 -11.97 -4.25
C TRP A 119 5.46 -10.88 -4.18
N VAL A 120 4.20 -11.24 -3.90
CA VAL A 120 3.09 -10.27 -3.76
C VAL A 120 3.39 -9.26 -2.65
N ILE A 121 3.88 -9.70 -1.49
CA ILE A 121 4.28 -8.79 -0.41
C ILE A 121 5.36 -7.80 -0.87
N THR A 122 6.38 -8.31 -1.57
CA THR A 122 7.48 -7.50 -2.07
C THR A 122 6.97 -6.40 -3.03
N GLN A 123 6.06 -6.75 -3.93
CA GLN A 123 5.43 -5.79 -4.83
C GLN A 123 4.52 -4.82 -4.08
N ALA A 124 3.74 -5.29 -3.10
CA ALA A 124 2.89 -4.44 -2.28
C ALA A 124 3.69 -3.38 -1.49
N GLN A 125 4.87 -3.74 -0.99
CA GLN A 125 5.80 -2.80 -0.36
C GLN A 125 6.33 -1.78 -1.35
N ARG A 126 6.78 -2.21 -2.55
CA ARG A 126 7.24 -1.32 -3.62
C ARG A 126 6.16 -0.30 -3.99
N ILE A 127 4.94 -0.77 -4.24
CA ILE A 127 3.78 0.06 -4.63
C ILE A 127 3.50 1.10 -3.56
N GLN A 128 3.56 0.71 -2.29
CA GLN A 128 3.33 1.63 -1.17
C GLN A 128 4.41 2.71 -1.10
N ILE A 129 5.69 2.33 -1.19
CA ILE A 129 6.82 3.28 -1.18
C ILE A 129 6.68 4.30 -2.31
N GLU A 130 6.32 3.84 -3.51
CA GLU A 130 6.13 4.72 -4.67
C GLU A 130 4.93 5.66 -4.48
N ALA A 131 3.83 5.17 -3.91
CA ALA A 131 2.67 5.97 -3.59
C ALA A 131 2.98 7.05 -2.53
N ASP A 132 3.71 6.69 -1.48
CA ASP A 132 4.11 7.60 -0.41
C ASP A 132 5.08 8.67 -0.92
N ARG A 133 6.00 8.30 -1.81
CA ARG A 133 6.88 9.25 -2.52
C ARG A 133 6.06 10.25 -3.35
N LYS A 134 5.12 9.77 -4.17
CA LYS A 134 4.25 10.66 -4.99
C LYS A 134 3.42 11.58 -4.11
N LYS A 135 2.89 11.09 -2.99
CA LYS A 135 2.13 11.89 -2.02
C LYS A 135 2.99 12.98 -1.39
N SER A 136 4.22 12.66 -1.01
CA SER A 136 5.18 13.62 -0.44
C SER A 136 5.57 14.71 -1.45
N GLU A 137 5.80 14.36 -2.71
CA GLU A 137 6.12 15.32 -3.78
C GLU A 137 4.97 16.33 -4.02
N ILE A 138 3.72 15.89 -3.94
CA ILE A 138 2.54 16.77 -4.08
C ILE A 138 2.43 17.72 -2.88
N LEU A 139 2.58 17.21 -1.66
CA LEU A 139 2.52 18.03 -0.44
C LEU A 139 3.68 19.04 -0.37
N GLY A 140 4.88 18.63 -0.79
CA GLY A 140 6.05 19.50 -0.88
C GLY A 140 5.90 20.64 -1.88
N LYS A 141 5.22 20.40 -3.01
CA LYS A 141 4.87 21.46 -3.98
C LYS A 141 3.85 22.45 -3.42
N SER A 142 2.90 21.99 -2.60
CA SER A 142 1.90 22.85 -1.96
C SER A 142 2.50 23.87 -0.98
N LEU A 143 3.66 23.59 -0.39
CA LEU A 143 4.32 24.50 0.56
C LEU A 143 5.04 25.67 -0.13
N ASN A 144 5.42 25.52 -1.41
CA ASN A 144 6.12 26.56 -2.17
C ASN A 144 5.19 27.48 -2.99
N SER A 145 3.88 27.22 -2.98
CA SER A 145 2.85 28.13 -3.51
C SER A 145 2.15 28.87 -2.36
N THR A 146 2.94 29.62 -1.57
CA THR A 146 2.36 30.81 -0.93
C THR A 146 2.59 31.94 -1.93
N ASP A 147 1.54 32.32 -2.65
CA ASP A 147 1.49 33.54 -3.45
C ASP A 147 1.98 34.70 -2.58
N GLY A 148 3.21 35.15 -2.83
CA GLY A 148 3.65 36.45 -2.40
C GLY A 148 2.82 37.48 -3.13
N GLN A 149 1.68 37.88 -2.53
CA GLN A 149 0.98 39.10 -2.91
C GLN A 149 2.00 40.24 -2.84
N LYS A 150 2.49 40.65 -4.02
CA LYS A 150 3.16 41.93 -4.20
C LYS A 150 2.15 42.99 -3.76
N ASN A 151 2.35 43.55 -2.58
CA ASN A 151 1.73 44.80 -2.17
C ASN A 151 2.16 45.88 -3.17
N GLN A 152 1.33 46.09 -4.19
CA GLN A 152 1.28 47.36 -4.91
C GLN A 152 0.49 48.33 -4.05
N ASP A 153 1.18 48.98 -3.12
CA ASP A 153 0.74 50.28 -2.58
C ASP A 153 1.73 51.33 -3.07
N VAL A 154 1.48 51.84 -4.28
CA VAL A 154 2.12 53.05 -4.79
C VAL A 154 1.03 54.08 -5.05
N LEU A 155 0.86 54.99 -4.09
CA LEU A 155 0.26 56.32 -4.27
C LEU A 155 0.75 57.22 -3.13
N PRO A 156 0.80 58.56 -3.26
CA PRO A 156 1.15 59.39 -4.42
C PRO A 156 2.28 60.41 -4.10
N THR A 157 2.75 61.06 -5.15
CA THR A 157 3.62 62.25 -5.20
C THR A 157 3.61 63.19 -3.99
N THR A 158 4.80 63.52 -3.46
CA THR A 158 5.08 64.87 -2.92
C THR A 158 6.53 65.29 -3.17
N LYS A 159 6.67 66.43 -3.86
CA LYS A 159 7.91 67.19 -4.06
C LYS A 159 8.44 67.73 -2.72
N LYS A 160 9.76 67.62 -2.46
CA LYS A 160 10.58 68.73 -1.87
C LYS A 160 12.10 68.45 -1.86
N ARG A 161 12.76 69.00 -2.89
CA ARG A 161 13.99 69.83 -2.91
C ARG A 161 15.02 69.77 -1.75
N SER A 162 16.27 69.47 -2.14
CA SER A 162 17.57 70.13 -1.81
C SER A 162 18.26 69.93 -0.45
N THR A 163 19.47 69.34 -0.47
CA THR A 163 20.80 69.99 -0.33
C THR A 163 21.88 68.88 -0.25
N LYS A 164 22.84 68.80 -1.19
CA LYS A 164 24.18 69.41 -1.22
C LYS A 164 25.23 68.74 -0.30
N SER A 165 26.20 68.09 -0.95
CA SER A 165 27.63 68.00 -0.58
C SER A 165 28.03 67.23 0.70
N SER A 166 28.75 66.12 0.56
CA SER A 166 30.22 66.15 0.66
C SER A 166 30.86 64.82 0.27
N GLU A 167 32.08 65.00 -0.21
CA GLU A 167 32.97 64.10 -0.92
C GLU A 167 33.99 63.48 0.04
N LYS A 168 34.74 62.50 -0.49
CA LYS A 168 36.01 61.91 -0.02
C LYS A 168 35.87 60.65 0.83
N LYS A 169 36.73 59.66 0.67
CA LYS A 169 37.68 59.23 -0.37
C LYS A 169 38.08 57.81 0.06
#